data_AF-A0A3D3GEW7-F1
#
_entry.id   AF-A0A3D3GEW7-F1
#
_cell.length_a   1.000
_cell.length_b   1.000
_cell.length_c   1.000
_cell.angle_alpha   90.00
_cell.angle_beta   90.00
_cell.angle_gamma   90.00
#
_symmetry.space_group_name_H-M   'P 1'
#
loop_
_entity.id
_entity.type
_entity.pdbx_description
1 polymer ?
#
loop_
_entity_poly.entity_id
_entity_poly.type
_entity_poly.pdbx_seq_one_letter_code
_entity_poly.pdbx_strand_id
1 'polypeptide(L)'
;MDEKTKFTSRTRHPDGFNISDVRALFTSPGAPQLDTQLNCDFDYYAESTIARNREELFMALPEHVKSDPDKYHWCFYAKILLLEDDLSRDTLYVDEKMKLITKRYPFLVHIARIFLADFDDPRYLEFANHNYKRLNNQ
;
A
#
# COMPACT_ATOMS: atom_id res chain seq x y z
N MET A 1 4.16 7.83 25.42
CA MET A 1 4.54 7.33 24.08
C MET A 1 3.33 7.50 23.19
N ASP A 2 3.40 8.43 22.25
CA ASP A 2 2.30 8.69 21.31
C ASP A 2 2.04 7.47 20.40
N GLU A 3 0.88 7.44 19.75
CA GLU A 3 0.46 6.32 18.88
C GLU A 3 1.41 6.15 17.68
N LYS A 4 1.96 7.25 17.17
CA LYS A 4 3.01 7.25 16.13
C LYS A 4 4.22 6.41 16.54
N THR A 5 4.80 6.69 17.71
CA THR A 5 5.99 5.97 18.21
C THR A 5 5.66 4.51 18.57
N LYS A 6 4.42 4.22 18.97
CA LYS A 6 3.96 2.85 19.22
C LYS A 6 3.85 2.03 17.94
N PHE A 7 3.32 2.60 16.87
CA PHE A 7 3.19 1.90 15.59
C PHE A 7 4.56 1.60 14.98
N THR A 8 5.39 2.63 14.77
CA THR A 8 6.67 2.50 14.04
C THR A 8 7.67 1.56 14.73
N SER A 9 7.59 1.39 16.04
CA SER A 9 8.46 0.50 16.82
C SER A 9 7.98 -0.95 16.94
N ARG A 10 6.71 -1.23 16.63
CA ARG A 10 6.10 -2.56 16.82
C ARG A 10 5.79 -3.27 15.52
N THR A 11 5.47 -2.51 14.48
CA THR A 11 5.01 -3.09 13.23
C THR A 11 6.21 -3.55 12.40
N ARG A 12 6.20 -4.83 12.02
CA ARG A 12 7.28 -5.44 11.22
C ARG A 12 7.16 -4.96 9.79
N HIS A 13 8.27 -4.59 9.16
CA HIS A 13 8.33 -4.27 7.73
C HIS A 13 9.11 -5.35 6.98
N PRO A 14 9.01 -5.41 5.64
CA PRO A 14 9.88 -6.25 4.84
C PRO A 14 11.35 -5.87 5.08
N ASP A 15 12.24 -6.88 5.11
CA ASP A 15 13.67 -6.70 5.38
C ASP A 15 14.41 -6.00 4.20
N GLY A 16 13.78 -5.98 3.02
CA GLY A 16 14.27 -5.33 1.80
C GLY A 16 13.13 -4.95 0.87
N PHE A 17 13.45 -4.44 -0.32
CA PHE A 17 12.47 -3.97 -1.30
C PHE A 17 11.97 -5.05 -2.28
N ASN A 18 12.46 -6.28 -2.14
CA ASN A 18 12.09 -7.36 -3.06
C ASN A 18 10.70 -7.91 -2.71
N ILE A 19 9.98 -8.41 -3.72
CA ILE A 19 8.67 -9.03 -3.51
C ILE A 19 8.76 -10.27 -2.62
N SER A 20 9.88 -11.01 -2.64
CA SER A 20 10.11 -12.12 -1.72
C SER A 20 10.06 -11.67 -0.26
N ASP A 21 10.59 -10.48 0.06
CA ASP A 21 10.64 -9.94 1.41
C ASP A 21 9.22 -9.54 1.87
N VAL A 22 8.42 -9.01 0.93
CA VAL A 22 7.00 -8.74 1.16
C VAL A 22 6.21 -10.03 1.40
N ARG A 23 6.45 -11.09 0.62
CA ARG A 23 5.81 -12.40 0.85
C ARG A 23 6.20 -12.98 2.21
N ALA A 24 7.48 -12.89 2.58
CA ALA A 24 7.98 -13.37 3.86
C ALA A 24 7.33 -12.65 5.05
N LEU A 25 7.00 -11.36 4.90
CA LEU A 25 6.31 -10.59 5.94
C LEU A 25 5.01 -11.27 6.39
N PHE A 26 4.20 -11.76 5.45
CA PHE A 26 2.92 -12.45 5.72
C PHE A 26 3.07 -13.86 6.30
N THR A 27 4.28 -14.39 6.39
CA THR A 27 4.56 -15.68 7.07
C THR A 27 4.96 -15.50 8.54
N SER A 28 5.10 -14.25 8.98
CA SER A 28 5.53 -13.92 10.34
C SER A 28 4.44 -14.25 11.37
N PRO A 29 4.80 -14.67 12.60
CA PRO A 29 3.84 -14.79 13.70
C PRO A 29 3.09 -13.47 13.92
N GLY A 30 1.76 -13.53 13.96
CA GLY A 30 0.90 -12.36 14.15
C GLY A 30 0.57 -11.57 12.87
N ALA A 31 1.10 -11.96 11.72
CA ALA A 31 0.65 -11.41 10.44
C ALA A 31 -0.79 -11.89 10.12
N PRO A 32 -1.63 -11.03 9.53
CA PRO A 32 -2.92 -11.46 9.02
C PRO A 32 -2.75 -12.42 7.83
N GLN A 33 -3.76 -13.25 7.59
CA GLN A 33 -3.76 -14.09 6.39
C GLN A 33 -3.94 -13.22 5.14
N LEU A 34 -3.15 -13.47 4.09
CA LEU A 34 -3.11 -12.62 2.90
C LEU A 34 -4.47 -12.54 2.17
N ASP A 35 -5.22 -13.63 2.13
CA ASP A 35 -6.56 -13.71 1.53
C ASP A 35 -7.57 -12.78 2.20
N THR A 36 -7.45 -12.55 3.52
CA THR A 36 -8.28 -11.59 4.25
C THR A 36 -7.97 -10.13 3.87
N GLN A 37 -6.83 -9.87 3.23
CA GLN A 37 -6.38 -8.53 2.86
C GLN A 37 -6.74 -8.13 1.42
N LEU A 38 -7.42 -8.99 0.65
CA LEU A 38 -7.72 -8.70 -0.76
C LEU A 38 -8.61 -7.46 -0.97
N ASN A 39 -9.50 -7.18 -0.02
CA ASN A 39 -10.45 -6.07 -0.03
C ASN A 39 -10.22 -5.05 1.10
N CYS A 40 -9.01 -5.01 1.65
CA CYS A 40 -8.64 -4.12 2.76
C CYS A 40 -8.74 -2.62 2.41
N ASP A 41 -8.78 -2.27 1.13
CA ASP A 41 -8.86 -0.91 0.59
C ASP A 41 -10.31 -0.46 0.35
N PHE A 42 -11.31 -1.16 0.91
CA PHE A 42 -12.71 -0.80 0.76
C PHE A 42 -12.99 0.65 1.17
N ASP A 43 -12.49 1.10 2.32
CA ASP A 43 -12.73 2.46 2.81
C ASP A 43 -12.14 3.50 1.86
N TYR A 44 -10.96 3.22 1.31
CA TYR A 44 -10.36 4.08 0.29
C TYR A 44 -11.26 4.19 -0.96
N TYR A 45 -11.79 3.07 -1.43
CA TYR A 45 -12.69 3.08 -2.57
C TYR A 45 -13.99 3.82 -2.27
N ALA A 46 -14.58 3.61 -1.09
CA ALA A 46 -15.78 4.32 -0.65
C ALA A 46 -15.54 5.83 -0.56
N GLU A 47 -14.43 6.27 0.04
CA GLU A 47 -14.08 7.69 0.09
C GLU A 47 -13.81 8.27 -1.30
N SER A 48 -13.18 7.49 -2.19
CA SER A 48 -12.87 7.95 -3.55
C SER A 48 -14.11 8.15 -4.44
N THR A 49 -15.23 7.50 -4.14
CA THR A 49 -16.49 7.68 -4.89
C THR A 49 -17.30 8.86 -4.36
N ILE A 50 -17.10 9.25 -3.11
CA ILE A 50 -17.80 10.36 -2.45
C ILE A 50 -17.02 11.67 -2.64
N ALA A 51 -15.69 11.61 -2.64
CA ALA A 51 -14.83 12.77 -2.83
C ALA A 51 -15.04 13.43 -4.19
N ARG A 52 -15.25 14.75 -4.19
CA ARG A 52 -15.48 15.54 -5.41
C ARG A 52 -14.19 15.77 -6.20
N ASN A 53 -13.06 15.70 -5.51
CA ASN A 53 -11.75 15.89 -6.07
C ASN A 53 -10.70 15.13 -5.24
N ARG A 54 -9.45 15.10 -5.74
CA ARG A 54 -8.35 14.42 -5.05
C ARG A 54 -8.04 15.03 -3.69
N GLU A 55 -8.13 16.35 -3.54
CA GLU A 55 -7.78 17.05 -2.31
C GLU A 55 -8.72 16.66 -1.16
N GLU A 56 -10.03 16.55 -1.42
CA GLU A 56 -11.01 16.03 -0.46
C GLU A 56 -10.67 14.60 -0.01
N LEU A 57 -10.30 13.73 -0.96
CA LEU A 57 -9.85 12.37 -0.63
C LEU A 57 -8.60 12.42 0.27
N PHE A 58 -7.65 13.31 -0.02
CA PHE A 58 -6.42 13.54 0.77
C PHE A 58 -6.68 14.07 2.19
N MET A 59 -7.83 14.70 2.44
CA MET A 59 -8.20 15.18 3.77
C MET A 59 -8.94 14.13 4.61
N ALA A 60 -9.73 13.25 3.99
CA ALA A 60 -10.54 12.27 4.72
C ALA A 60 -9.75 11.02 5.14
N LEU A 61 -8.88 10.52 4.27
CA LEU A 61 -8.15 9.28 4.48
C LEU A 61 -7.14 9.27 5.66
N PRO A 62 -6.42 10.37 5.96
CA PRO A 62 -5.49 10.42 7.09
C PRO A 62 -6.09 9.99 8.42
N GLU A 63 -7.33 10.39 8.72
CA GLU A 63 -7.99 10.05 9.99
C GLU A 63 -8.28 8.55 10.09
N HIS A 64 -8.67 7.91 8.99
CA HIS A 64 -8.81 6.45 8.95
C HIS A 64 -7.48 5.75 9.20
N VAL A 65 -6.39 6.21 8.56
CA VAL A 65 -5.05 5.63 8.75
C VAL A 65 -4.55 5.82 10.18
N LYS A 66 -4.79 6.98 10.79
CA LYS A 66 -4.45 7.22 12.20
C LYS A 66 -5.21 6.30 13.16
N SER A 67 -6.49 6.03 12.86
CA SER A 67 -7.32 5.17 13.71
C SER A 67 -6.92 3.69 13.68
N ASP A 68 -6.39 3.20 12.55
CA ASP A 68 -6.01 1.80 12.37
C ASP A 68 -4.77 1.65 11.45
N PRO A 69 -3.59 2.12 11.89
CA PRO A 69 -2.40 2.14 11.04
C PRO A 69 -1.93 0.72 10.68
N ASP A 70 -2.16 -0.26 11.56
CA ASP A 70 -1.80 -1.66 11.28
C ASP A 70 -2.62 -2.21 10.10
N LYS A 71 -3.93 -1.97 10.05
CA LYS A 71 -4.75 -2.35 8.89
C LYS A 71 -4.19 -1.77 7.59
N TYR A 72 -3.87 -0.48 7.55
CA TYR A 72 -3.37 0.15 6.33
C TYR A 72 -1.95 -0.27 5.96
N HIS A 73 -1.12 -0.59 6.95
CA HIS A 73 0.18 -1.22 6.76
C HIS A 73 0.06 -2.56 6.04
N TRP A 74 -0.76 -3.47 6.60
CA TRP A 74 -0.97 -4.79 6.02
C TRP A 74 -1.62 -4.70 4.65
N CYS A 75 -2.58 -3.78 4.51
CA CYS A 75 -3.24 -3.52 3.24
C CYS A 75 -2.27 -3.04 2.17
N PHE A 76 -1.36 -2.12 2.51
CA PHE A 76 -0.35 -1.63 1.58
C PHE A 76 0.49 -2.78 1.01
N TYR A 77 1.05 -3.63 1.87
CA TYR A 77 1.89 -4.74 1.43
C TYR A 77 1.11 -5.84 0.69
N ALA A 78 -0.14 -6.11 1.08
CA ALA A 78 -1.01 -7.03 0.34
C ALA A 78 -1.29 -6.51 -1.08
N LYS A 79 -1.53 -5.20 -1.24
CA LYS A 79 -1.77 -4.57 -2.54
C LYS A 79 -0.52 -4.53 -3.42
N ILE A 80 0.68 -4.46 -2.83
CA ILE A 80 1.94 -4.63 -3.56
C ILE A 80 2.06 -6.05 -4.13
N LEU A 81 1.74 -7.09 -3.34
CA LEU A 81 1.75 -8.48 -3.83
C LEU A 81 0.75 -8.70 -4.96
N LEU A 82 -0.46 -8.16 -4.83
CA LEU A 82 -1.47 -8.24 -5.89
C LEU A 82 -1.04 -7.52 -7.16
N LEU A 83 -0.40 -6.37 -7.03
CA LEU A 83 0.14 -5.64 -8.16
C LEU A 83 1.20 -6.49 -8.90
N GLU A 84 2.13 -7.12 -8.18
CA GLU A 84 3.14 -7.99 -8.80
C GLU A 84 2.48 -9.18 -9.51
N ASP A 85 1.53 -9.86 -8.87
CA ASP A 85 0.82 -11.01 -9.45
C ASP A 85 -0.01 -10.62 -10.68
N ASP A 86 -0.54 -9.39 -10.76
CA ASP A 86 -1.23 -8.88 -11.94
C ASP A 86 -0.22 -8.58 -13.07
N LEU A 87 0.93 -7.99 -12.76
CA LEU A 87 1.95 -7.59 -13.74
C LEU A 87 2.75 -8.76 -14.32
N SER A 88 2.93 -9.83 -13.56
CA SER A 88 3.60 -11.05 -13.99
C SER A 88 2.78 -11.90 -14.95
N ARG A 89 1.52 -11.52 -15.22
CA ARG A 89 0.68 -12.20 -16.21
C ARG A 89 1.15 -11.79 -17.60
N ASP A 90 1.76 -12.74 -18.31
CA ASP A 90 2.30 -12.57 -19.68
C ASP A 90 1.28 -12.13 -20.73
N THR A 91 -0.02 -12.14 -20.41
CA THR A 91 -1.10 -11.84 -21.34
C THR A 91 -1.44 -10.35 -21.46
N LEU A 92 -0.86 -9.48 -20.63
CA LEU A 92 -1.21 -8.06 -20.61
C LEU A 92 -0.33 -7.25 -21.56
N TYR A 93 -0.97 -6.54 -22.49
CA TYR A 93 -0.28 -5.53 -23.29
C TYR A 93 0.22 -4.38 -22.39
N VAL A 94 1.27 -3.68 -22.83
CA VAL A 94 1.87 -2.55 -22.07
C VAL A 94 0.80 -1.53 -21.64
N ASP A 95 -0.14 -1.20 -22.52
CA ASP A 95 -1.24 -0.27 -22.22
C ASP A 95 -2.17 -0.78 -21.11
N GLU A 96 -2.39 -2.09 -21.03
CA GLU A 96 -3.22 -2.69 -19.98
C GLU A 96 -2.49 -2.72 -18.64
N LYS A 97 -1.18 -3.00 -18.65
CA LYS A 97 -0.32 -2.87 -17.46
C LYS A 97 -0.35 -1.44 -16.93
N MET A 98 -0.20 -0.44 -17.80
CA MET A 98 -0.28 0.97 -17.43
C MET A 98 -1.66 1.36 -16.86
N LYS A 99 -2.76 0.87 -17.45
CA LYS A 99 -4.12 1.08 -16.90
C LYS A 99 -4.29 0.44 -15.53
N LEU A 100 -3.80 -0.78 -15.32
CA LEU A 100 -3.85 -1.48 -14.04
C LEU A 100 -3.10 -0.72 -12.95
N ILE A 101 -1.88 -0.30 -13.26
CA ILE A 101 -1.05 0.55 -12.40
C ILE A 101 -1.84 1.81 -12.04
N THR A 102 -2.36 2.55 -13.02
CA THR A 102 -3.06 3.82 -12.77
C THR A 102 -4.35 3.65 -11.95
N LYS A 103 -4.97 2.47 -11.96
CA LYS A 103 -6.17 2.17 -11.15
C LYS A 103 -5.83 1.78 -9.71
N ARG A 104 -4.72 1.06 -9.47
CA ARG A 104 -4.31 0.58 -8.13
C ARG A 104 -3.32 1.50 -7.42
N TYR A 105 -2.51 2.25 -8.17
CA TYR A 105 -1.53 3.20 -7.64
C TYR A 105 -2.13 4.31 -6.78
N PRO A 106 -3.31 4.88 -7.10
CA PRO A 106 -3.86 5.98 -6.30
C PRO A 106 -3.92 5.62 -4.82
N PHE A 107 -4.34 4.38 -4.49
CA PHE A 107 -4.30 3.85 -3.13
C PHE A 107 -2.87 3.80 -2.57
N LEU A 108 -1.95 3.12 -3.25
CA LEU A 108 -0.58 2.91 -2.77
C LEU A 108 0.18 4.24 -2.54
N VAL A 109 0.09 5.19 -3.47
CA VAL A 109 0.71 6.53 -3.29
C VAL A 109 0.13 7.23 -2.10
N HIS A 110 -1.20 7.19 -1.98
CA HIS A 110 -1.88 7.98 -0.99
C HIS A 110 -1.53 7.46 0.41
N ILE A 111 -1.64 6.15 0.63
CA ILE A 111 -1.23 5.52 1.89
C ILE A 111 0.26 5.80 2.19
N ALA A 112 1.15 5.68 1.22
CA ALA A 112 2.57 5.99 1.42
C ALA A 112 2.82 7.44 1.84
N ARG A 113 2.08 8.40 1.26
CA ARG A 113 2.18 9.82 1.64
C ARG A 113 1.64 10.08 3.03
N ILE A 114 0.57 9.40 3.45
CA ILE A 114 0.03 9.53 4.80
C ILE A 114 1.02 8.98 5.82
N PHE A 115 1.58 7.79 5.60
CA PHE A 115 2.60 7.25 6.51
C PHE A 115 3.85 8.15 6.60
N LEU A 116 4.25 8.77 5.50
CA LEU A 116 5.32 9.76 5.54
C LEU A 116 4.93 10.99 6.37
N ALA A 117 3.75 11.59 6.12
CA ALA A 117 3.34 12.83 6.76
C ALA A 117 3.01 12.67 8.25
N ASP A 118 2.23 11.64 8.59
CA ASP A 118 1.65 11.48 9.93
C ASP A 118 2.49 10.56 10.82
N PHE A 119 3.21 9.60 10.22
CA PHE A 119 4.01 8.61 10.94
C PHE A 119 5.52 8.77 10.77
N ASP A 120 5.97 9.72 9.93
CA ASP A 120 7.39 9.93 9.59
C ASP A 120 8.06 8.63 9.13
N ASP A 121 7.32 7.83 8.36
CA ASP A 121 7.77 6.54 7.85
C ASP A 121 7.98 6.59 6.33
N PRO A 122 9.21 6.86 5.86
CA PRO A 122 9.50 6.97 4.44
C PRO A 122 9.48 5.63 3.71
N ARG A 123 9.51 4.49 4.43
CA ARG A 123 9.69 3.16 3.84
C ARG A 123 8.61 2.81 2.83
N TYR A 124 7.36 3.22 3.09
CA TYR A 124 6.24 2.99 2.17
C TYR A 124 6.42 3.73 0.84
N LEU A 125 6.88 4.98 0.90
CA LEU A 125 7.12 5.78 -0.29
C LEU A 125 8.31 5.25 -1.08
N GLU A 126 9.37 4.82 -0.39
CA GLU A 126 10.52 4.15 -1.01
C GLU A 126 10.11 2.85 -1.68
N PHE A 127 9.26 2.04 -1.04
CA PHE A 127 8.72 0.80 -1.61
C PHE A 127 7.90 1.04 -2.87
N ALA A 128 6.99 2.02 -2.81
CA ALA A 128 6.23 2.44 -3.98
C ALA A 128 7.19 2.89 -5.08
N ASN A 129 8.14 3.79 -4.81
CA ASN A 129 9.07 4.26 -5.84
C ASN A 129 9.94 3.14 -6.45
N HIS A 130 10.45 2.21 -5.64
CA HIS A 130 11.27 1.10 -6.09
C HIS A 130 10.49 0.19 -7.04
N ASN A 131 9.29 -0.23 -6.63
CA ASN A 131 8.48 -1.13 -7.44
C ASN A 131 7.96 -0.45 -8.71
N TYR A 132 7.71 0.86 -8.70
CA TYR A 132 7.30 1.60 -9.90
C TYR A 132 8.41 1.76 -10.93
N LYS A 133 9.65 2.00 -10.49
CA LYS A 133 10.80 2.07 -11.40
C LYS A 133 11.03 0.75 -12.13
N ARG A 134 10.74 -0.39 -11.51
CA ARG A 134 10.82 -1.70 -12.17
C ARG A 134 9.85 -1.80 -13.35
N LEU A 135 8.66 -1.18 -13.27
CA LEU A 135 7.61 -1.27 -14.29
C LEU A 135 7.89 -0.42 -15.53
N ASN A 136 8.69 0.63 -15.40
CA ASN A 136 9.10 1.46 -16.53
C ASN A 136 10.34 0.91 -17.27
N ASN A 137 11.04 -0.07 -16.70
CA ASN A 137 12.27 -0.64 -17.24
C ASN A 137 12.08 -2.07 -17.79
N GLN A 138 10.83 -2.55 -17.86
CA GLN A 138 10.43 -3.80 -18.51
C GLN A 138 9.70 -3.48 -19.82
#